data_AF-A0A1V5H5L7-F1
#
_entry.id   AF-A0A1V5H5L7-F1
#
_cell.length_a   1.000
_cell.length_b   1.000
_cell.length_c   1.000
_cell.angle_alpha   90.00
_cell.angle_beta   90.00
_cell.angle_gamma   90.00
#
_symmetry.space_group_name_H-M   'P 1'
#
loop_
_entity.id
_entity.type
_entity.pdbx_description
1 polymer ?
#
loop_
_entity_poly.entity_id
_entity_poly.type
_entity_poly.pdbx_seq_one_letter_code
_entity_poly.pdbx_strand_id
1 'polypeptide(L)'
;MKLIYCPKCLDMKKLRMLALRRCACGQSWGYYLDDDLTAEIGGCAVPVAIENDELREAVAARPERGRGAPIEARVLPERCDTLRVRAEPNPRVPEERGAARD
;
A
#
# COMPACT_ATOMS: atom_id res chain seq x y z
N MET A 1 7.88 0.69 -3.23
CA MET A 1 6.45 1.03 -3.12
C MET A 1 5.93 0.72 -1.72
N LYS A 2 4.90 1.45 -1.26
CA LYS A 2 4.20 1.23 0.01
C LYS A 2 2.83 0.59 -0.21
N LEU A 3 2.50 -0.36 0.67
CA LEU A 3 1.24 -1.08 0.76
C LEU A 3 0.70 -0.88 2.18
N ILE A 4 -0.61 -1.06 2.36
CA ILE A 4 -1.21 -1.26 3.69
C ILE A 4 -1.73 -2.68 3.80
N TYR A 5 -1.50 -3.31 4.95
CA TYR A 5 -2.06 -4.59 5.34
C TYR A 5 -3.08 -4.38 6.45
N CYS A 6 -4.27 -4.99 6.33
CA CYS A 6 -5.29 -4.93 7.35
C CYS A 6 -5.25 -6.19 8.22
N PRO A 7 -4.87 -6.12 9.50
CA PRO A 7 -4.84 -7.28 10.39
C PRO A 7 -6.24 -7.84 10.72
N LYS A 8 -7.32 -7.12 10.37
CA LYS A 8 -8.70 -7.53 10.64
C LYS A 8 -9.31 -8.39 9.54
N CYS A 9 -9.05 -8.05 8.27
CA CYS A 9 -9.60 -8.79 7.12
C CYS A 9 -8.53 -9.41 6.22
N LEU A 10 -7.25 -9.27 6.56
CA LEU A 10 -6.08 -9.77 5.83
C LEU A 10 -5.92 -9.21 4.41
N ASP A 11 -6.71 -8.20 4.05
CA ASP A 11 -6.61 -7.52 2.76
C ASP A 11 -5.39 -6.60 2.72
N MET A 12 -4.77 -6.53 1.54
CA MET A 12 -3.60 -5.72 1.27
C MET A 12 -3.89 -4.79 0.10
N LYS A 13 -3.62 -3.49 0.28
CA LYS A 13 -3.83 -2.48 -0.75
C LYS A 13 -2.54 -1.75 -1.07
N LYS A 14 -2.24 -1.63 -2.36
CA LYS A 14 -1.24 -0.69 -2.85
C LYS A 14 -1.74 0.74 -2.69
N LEU A 15 -0.89 1.62 -2.16
CA LEU A 15 -1.18 3.04 -2.04
C LEU A 15 -1.06 3.74 -3.40
N ARG A 16 -1.85 4.79 -3.58
CA ARG A 16 -1.93 5.61 -4.79
C ARG A 16 -1.85 7.08 -4.44
N MET A 17 -1.23 7.87 -5.30
CA MET A 17 -1.13 9.33 -5.13
C MET A 17 -2.52 9.95 -5.15
N LEU A 18 -2.85 10.67 -4.07
CA LEU A 18 -4.11 11.41 -3.89
C LEU A 18 -5.37 10.58 -4.20
N ALA A 19 -5.32 9.27 -3.95
CA ALA A 19 -6.44 8.37 -4.15
C ALA A 19 -6.55 7.43 -2.94
N LEU A 20 -7.59 7.67 -2.13
CA LEU A 20 -7.84 6.94 -0.89
C LEU A 20 -8.17 5.49 -1.21
N ARG A 21 -7.37 4.58 -0.62
CA ARG A 21 -7.54 3.14 -0.72
C ARG A 21 -8.01 2.62 0.63
N ARG A 22 -9.04 1.79 0.63
CA ARG A 22 -9.52 1.06 1.81
C ARG A 22 -9.34 -0.44 1.65
N CYS A 23 -9.07 -1.13 2.75
CA CYS A 23 -9.20 -2.57 2.80
C CYS A 23 -10.67 -3.01 2.66
N ALA A 24 -10.90 -4.30 2.42
CA ALA A 24 -12.22 -4.87 2.20
C ALA A 24 -13.20 -4.62 3.36
N CYS A 25 -12.74 -4.58 4.61
CA CYS A 25 -13.59 -4.26 5.76
C CYS A 25 -13.66 -2.76 6.09
N GLY A 26 -12.97 -1.90 5.35
CA GLY A 26 -12.94 -0.45 5.55
C GLY A 26 -12.11 0.05 6.75
N GLN A 27 -11.63 -0.84 7.64
CA GLN A 27 -10.94 -0.47 8.88
C GLN A 27 -9.45 -0.08 8.71
N SER A 28 -8.89 -0.24 7.52
CA SER A 28 -7.53 0.19 7.19
C SER A 28 -7.60 1.00 5.91
N TRP A 29 -6.89 2.13 5.90
CA TRP A 29 -6.90 3.02 4.74
C TRP A 29 -5.56 3.73 4.56
N GLY A 30 -5.33 4.22 3.35
CA GLY A 30 -4.16 5.06 3.06
C GLY A 30 -4.09 5.57 1.62
N TYR A 31 -3.18 6.51 1.40
CA TYR A 31 -2.81 7.06 0.08
C TYR A 31 -1.44 7.75 0.17
N TYR A 32 -0.83 8.00 -0.99
CA TYR A 32 0.33 8.88 -1.09
C TYR A 32 -0.09 10.34 -1.18
N LEU A 33 0.71 11.22 -0.59
CA LEU A 33 0.62 12.66 -0.79
C LEU A 33 1.13 13.06 -2.19
N ASP A 34 1.07 14.35 -2.48
CA ASP A 34 1.49 14.96 -3.75
C ASP A 34 2.99 14.82 -4.05
N ASP A 35 3.81 14.52 -3.03
CA ASP A 35 5.24 14.23 -3.17
C ASP A 35 5.56 12.79 -3.65
N ASP A 36 4.53 11.95 -3.87
CA ASP A 36 4.61 10.53 -4.25
C ASP A 36 5.56 9.68 -3.38
N LEU A 37 5.89 10.17 -2.18
CA LEU A 37 6.84 9.57 -1.26
C LEU A 37 6.20 9.38 0.11
N THR A 38 5.61 10.43 0.66
CA THR A 38 4.96 10.43 1.96
C THR A 38 3.59 9.79 1.84
N ALA A 39 3.30 8.82 2.71
CA ALA A 39 1.98 8.21 2.80
C ALA A 39 1.23 8.69 4.04
N GLU A 40 -0.07 8.96 3.89
CA GLU A 40 -1.00 9.04 5.01
C GLU A 40 -1.75 7.72 5.14
N ILE A 41 -1.78 7.17 6.35
CA ILE A 41 -2.48 5.92 6.68
C ILE A 41 -3.32 6.09 7.95
N GLY A 42 -4.28 5.20 8.15
CA GLY A 42 -5.04 5.18 9.40
C GLY A 42 -5.86 3.91 9.62
N GLY A 43 -6.66 3.96 10.69
CA GLY A 43 -7.35 2.80 11.24
C GLY A 43 -6.36 1.78 11.82
N CYS A 44 -6.54 0.50 11.49
CA CYS A 44 -5.63 -0.58 11.93
C CYS A 44 -4.58 -0.96 10.87
N ALA A 45 -4.30 -0.07 9.90
CA ALA A 45 -3.37 -0.34 8.81
C ALA A 45 -1.94 -0.60 9.31
N VAL A 46 -1.34 -1.70 8.85
CA VAL A 46 0.09 -1.99 9.01
C VAL A 46 0.79 -1.71 7.68
N PRO A 47 1.68 -0.72 7.59
CA PRO A 47 2.37 -0.40 6.36
C PRO A 47 3.44 -1.45 6.01
N VAL A 48 3.50 -1.82 4.73
CA VAL A 48 4.49 -2.77 4.18
C VAL A 48 5.16 -2.12 2.98
N ALA A 49 6.47 -2.31 2.82
CA ALA A 49 7.24 -1.83 1.69
C ALA A 49 7.84 -2.99 0.89
N ILE A 50 7.90 -2.80 -0.43
CA ILE A 50 8.66 -3.62 -1.38
C ILE A 50 9.50 -2.65 -2.19
N GLU A 51 10.80 -2.89 -2.34
CA GLU A 51 11.65 -1.98 -3.12
C GLU A 51 11.30 -2.02 -4.61
N ASN A 52 11.16 -0.83 -5.22
CA ASN A 52 10.70 -0.73 -6.61
C ASN A 52 11.70 -1.33 -7.60
N ASP A 53 12.99 -1.08 -7.37
CA ASP A 53 14.06 -1.55 -8.25
C ASP A 53 14.20 -3.08 -8.15
N GLU A 54 14.19 -3.63 -6.93
CA GLU A 54 14.19 -5.07 -6.68
C GLU A 54 13.00 -5.77 -7.35
N LEU A 55 11.79 -5.22 -7.20
CA LEU A 55 10.61 -5.80 -7.87
C LEU A 55 10.75 -5.71 -9.40
N ARG A 56 11.25 -4.60 -9.94
CA ARG A 56 11.43 -4.43 -11.38
C ARG A 56 12.40 -5.49 -11.92
N GLU A 57 13.52 -5.72 -11.23
CA GLU A 57 14.50 -6.74 -11.58
C GLU A 57 13.92 -8.15 -11.49
N ALA A 58 13.21 -8.48 -10.41
CA ALA A 58 12.55 -9.78 -10.24
C ALA A 58 11.49 -10.05 -11.31
N VAL A 59 10.76 -9.02 -11.74
CA VAL A 59 9.79 -9.12 -12.84
C VAL A 59 10.49 -9.33 -14.19
N ALA A 60 11.60 -8.64 -14.44
CA ALA A 60 12.39 -8.83 -15.65
C ALA A 60 13.03 -10.23 -15.71
N ALA A 61 13.42 -10.78 -14.56
CA ALA A 61 13.98 -12.12 -14.41
C ALA A 61 12.92 -13.23 -14.18
N ARG A 62 11.64 -12.97 -14.47
CA ARG A 62 10.55 -13.91 -14.18
C ARG A 62 10.75 -15.26 -14.90
N PRO A 63 10.88 -16.38 -14.17
CA PRO A 63 11.09 -17.69 -14.79
C PRO A 63 9.81 -18.21 -15.47
N GLU A 64 9.95 -19.08 -16.48
CA GLU A 64 8.81 -19.72 -17.13
C GLU A 64 8.05 -20.66 -16.17
N ARG A 65 8.75 -21.29 -15.22
CA ARG A 65 8.22 -22.29 -14.30
C ARG A 65 8.81 -22.15 -12.90
N GLY A 66 8.13 -22.68 -11.89
CA GLY A 66 8.63 -22.76 -10.52
C GLY A 66 8.11 -21.64 -9.61
N ARG A 67 8.85 -21.34 -8.53
CA ARG A 67 8.40 -20.48 -7.43
C ARG A 67 8.51 -18.97 -7.70
N GLY A 68 9.09 -18.56 -8.83
CA GLY A 68 9.37 -17.15 -9.14
C GLY A 68 10.69 -16.63 -8.56
N ALA A 69 11.05 -15.40 -8.92
CA ALA A 69 12.18 -14.69 -8.34
C ALA A 69 11.79 -14.14 -6.96
N PRO A 70 12.66 -14.27 -5.93
CA PRO A 70 12.35 -13.75 -4.60
C PRO A 70 12.35 -12.21 -4.62
N ILE A 71 11.54 -11.64 -3.74
CA ILE A 71 11.56 -10.21 -3.39
C ILE A 71 11.45 -10.08 -1.87
N GLU A 72 12.10 -9.08 -1.30
CA GLU A 72 11.96 -8.74 0.12
C GLU A 72 10.77 -7.79 0.32
N ALA A 73 9.88 -8.17 1.24
CA ALA A 73 8.83 -7.30 1.75
C ALA A 73 9.12 -6.97 3.22
N ARG A 74 9.10 -5.69 3.58
CA ARG A 74 9.40 -5.21 4.93
C ARG A 74 8.17 -4.60 5.56
N VAL A 75 7.82 -5.02 6.78
CA VAL A 75 6.88 -4.26 7.61
C VAL A 75 7.57 -2.97 8.02
N LEU A 76 6.97 -1.82 7.71
CA LEU A 76 7.55 -0.53 8.06
C LEU A 76 7.40 -0.29 9.57
N PRO A 77 8.39 0.34 10.22
CA PRO A 77 8.34 0.64 11.64
C PRO A 77 7.21 1.63 11.97
N GLU A 78 6.79 1.65 13.25
CA GLU A 78 5.76 2.58 13.74
C GLU A 78 6.12 4.06 13.50
N ARG A 79 7.43 4.37 13.42
CA ARG A 79 7.95 5.71 13.12
C ARG A 79 8.79 5.65 11.86
N CYS A 80 8.36 6.36 10.82
CA CYS A 80 9.05 6.48 9.55
C CYS A 80 8.83 7.88 8.99
N ASP A 81 9.88 8.54 8.49
CA ASP A 81 9.79 9.93 8.00
C ASP A 81 8.81 10.11 6.85
N THR A 82 8.56 9.04 6.09
CA THR A 82 7.69 9.03 4.92
C THR A 82 6.31 8.40 5.20
N LEU A 83 5.92 8.31 6.46
CA LEU A 83 4.64 7.78 6.90
C LEU A 83 4.01 8.68 7.97
N ARG A 84 2.75 9.08 7.73
CA ARG A 84 1.95 9.86 8.67
C ARG A 84 0.71 9.06 9.06
N VAL A 85 0.51 8.83 10.35
CA VAL A 85 -0.68 8.16 10.87
C VAL A 85 -1.74 9.21 11.24
N ARG A 86 -2.97 9.04 10.78
CA ARG A 86 -4.12 9.87 11.17
C ARG A 86 -5.31 8.99 11.56
N ALA A 87 -6.21 9.54 12.38
CA ALA A 87 -7.45 8.87 12.74
C ALA A 87 -8.38 8.74 11.52
N GLU A 88 -8.56 9.84 10.79
CA GLU A 88 -9.46 9.94 9.63
C GLU A 88 -8.71 10.45 8.38
N PRO A 89 -9.12 10.00 7.18
CA PRO A 89 -8.54 10.48 5.93
C PRO A 89 -8.89 11.95 5.67
N ASN A 90 -8.06 12.65 4.90
CA ASN A 90 -8.41 13.99 4.46
C ASN A 90 -9.68 13.93 3.57
N PRO A 91 -10.77 14.65 3.90
CA PRO A 91 -12.03 14.58 3.16
C PRO A 91 -11.92 15.08 1.71
N ARG A 92 -10.84 15.79 1.36
CA ARG A 92 -10.57 16.26 -0.01
C ARG A 92 -9.95 15.20 -0.91
N VAL A 93 -9.44 14.11 -0.35
CA VAL A 93 -8.83 13.03 -1.13
C VAL A 93 -9.93 12.07 -1.60
N PRO A 94 -10.13 11.92 -2.91
CA PRO A 94 -11.19 11.06 -3.43
C PRO A 94 -10.91 9.59 -3.09
N GLU A 95 -11.98 8.86 -2.76
CA GLU A 95 -11.92 7.40 -2.69
C GLU A 95 -11.85 6.81 -4.09
N GLU A 96 -10.88 5.94 -4.32
CA GLU A 96 -10.79 5.22 -5.58
C GLU A 96 -11.95 4.22 -5.63
N ARG A 97 -12.99 4.56 -6.38
CA ARG A 97 -14.07 3.63 -6.70
C ARG A 97 -13.44 2.51 -7.50
N GLY A 98 -13.31 1.33 -6.90
CA GLY A 98 -12.90 0.13 -7.64
C GLY A 98 -13.79 0.01 -8.86
N ALA A 99 -13.19 -0.21 -10.04
CA ALA A 99 -13.94 -0.47 -11.25
C ALA A 99 -15.06 -1.48 -10.92
N ALA A 100 -16.31 -1.01 -10.98
CA ALA A 100 -17.45 -1.90 -10.92
C ALA A 100 -17.23 -2.92 -12.03
N ARG A 101 -17.07 -4.19 -11.64
CA ARG A 101 -17.12 -5.28 -12.61
C ARG A 101 -18.60 -5.40 -12.97
N ASP A 102 -18.96 -4.91 -14.15
CA ASP A 102 -20.20 -5.28 -14.83
C ASP A 102 -20.13 -6.76 -15.24
#